data_AF-A0A1B6F126-F1
#
_entry.id   AF-A0A1B6F126-F1
#
_cell.length_a   1.000
_cell.length_b   1.000
_cell.length_c   1.000
_cell.angle_alpha   90.00
_cell.angle_beta   90.00
_cell.angle_gamma   90.00
#
_symmetry.space_group_name_H-M   'P 1'
#
loop_
_entity.id
_entity.type
_entity.pdbx_description
1 polymer ?
#
loop_
_entity_poly.entity_id
_entity_poly.type
_entity_poly.pdbx_seq_one_letter_code
_entity_poly.pdbx_strand_id
1 'polypeptide(L)'
;QKYQRRLRALRDLQKLVEEMQSSESHWKSLPFASRNKELIKRWKQQIKKLTRSKACADAGLLDDNLMRRALLFYTSVAEFLLRILSDNPLNPSLPLPADTPQL
;
A
#
# COMPACT_ATOMS: atom_id res chain seq x y z
N GLN A 1 -3.44 4.65 4.32
CA GLN A 1 -3.44 4.03 5.68
C GLN A 1 -3.58 2.49 5.68
N LYS A 2 -4.53 1.88 4.94
CA LYS A 2 -4.76 0.41 4.96
C LYS A 2 -3.58 -0.43 4.45
N TYR A 3 -2.92 -0.01 3.37
CA TYR A 3 -1.74 -0.70 2.80
C TYR A 3 -0.55 -0.71 3.77
N GLN A 4 -0.20 0.43 4.35
CA GLN A 4 0.88 0.53 5.35
C GLN A 4 0.60 -0.32 6.61
N ARG A 5 -0.65 -0.37 7.09
CA ARG A 5 -1.04 -1.26 8.20
C ARG A 5 -0.79 -2.72 7.86
N ARG A 6 -1.12 -3.15 6.64
CA ARG A 6 -0.84 -4.52 6.16
C ARG A 6 0.66 -4.82 6.08
N LEU A 7 1.47 -3.86 5.62
CA LEU A 7 2.92 -4.03 5.58
C LEU A 7 3.53 -4.18 6.97
N ARG A 8 3.06 -3.40 7.95
CA ARG A 8 3.49 -3.54 9.35
C ARG A 8 3.14 -4.93 9.89
N ALA A 9 1.89 -5.35 9.76
CA ALA A 9 1.45 -6.67 10.21
C ALA A 9 2.25 -7.82 9.58
N LEU A 10 2.64 -7.71 8.30
CA LEU A 10 3.51 -8.68 7.64
C LEU A 10 4.91 -8.75 8.28
N ARG A 11 5.53 -7.58 8.54
CA ARG A 11 6.84 -7.49 9.19
C ARG A 11 6.80 -8.05 10.62
N ASP A 12 5.76 -7.68 11.37
CA ASP A 12 5.58 -8.15 12.74
C ASP A 12 5.43 -9.68 12.79
N LEU A 13 4.67 -10.25 11.85
CA LEU A 13 4.51 -11.70 11.72
C LEU A 13 5.81 -12.42 11.31
N GLN A 14 6.60 -11.81 10.41
CA GLN A 14 7.92 -12.33 10.03
C GLN A 14 8.87 -12.35 11.22
N LYS A 15 8.94 -11.24 11.97
CA LYS A 15 9.77 -11.12 13.17
C LYS A 15 9.37 -12.13 14.24
N LEU A 16 8.08 -12.32 14.47
CA LEU A 16 7.58 -13.29 15.44
C LEU A 16 7.91 -14.75 15.07
N VAL A 17 7.90 -15.08 13.78
CA VAL A 17 8.40 -16.39 13.30
C VAL A 17 9.90 -16.52 13.55
N GLU A 18 10.68 -15.49 13.23
CA GLU A 18 12.13 -15.49 13.42
C GLU A 18 12.52 -15.64 14.90
N GLU A 19 11.87 -14.90 15.80
CA GLU A 19 12.06 -15.00 17.26
C GLU A 19 11.66 -16.37 17.81
N MET A 20 10.55 -16.96 17.32
CA MET A 20 10.16 -18.29 17.76
C MET A 20 11.14 -19.36 17.25
N GLN A 21 11.70 -19.20 16.06
CA GLN A 21 12.71 -20.11 15.52
C GLN A 21 14.07 -19.94 16.19
N SER A 22 14.51 -18.72 16.49
CA SER A 22 15.78 -18.46 17.17
C SER A 22 15.79 -19.02 18.60
N SER A 23 14.63 -19.05 19.25
CA SER A 23 14.44 -19.64 20.57
C SER A 23 14.17 -21.16 20.54
N GLU A 24 14.26 -21.83 19.40
CA GLU A 24 13.93 -23.27 19.25
C GLU A 24 14.63 -24.18 20.24
N SER A 25 15.91 -23.91 20.55
CA SER A 25 16.67 -24.68 21.54
C SER A 25 16.00 -24.72 22.92
N HIS A 26 15.30 -23.66 23.32
CA HIS A 26 14.68 -23.51 24.64
C HIS A 26 13.34 -24.24 24.75
N TRP A 27 12.59 -24.37 23.66
CA TRP A 27 11.25 -24.93 23.69
C TRP A 27 11.08 -26.27 22.97
N LYS A 28 12.04 -26.70 22.16
CA LYS A 28 11.93 -27.94 21.35
C LYS A 28 11.77 -29.21 22.18
N SER A 29 12.22 -29.22 23.43
CA SER A 29 12.11 -30.34 24.37
C SER A 29 10.89 -30.24 25.30
N LEU A 30 10.18 -29.11 25.28
CA LEU A 30 9.04 -28.88 26.15
C LEU A 30 7.76 -29.52 25.57
N PRO A 31 6.74 -29.82 26.41
CA PRO A 31 5.51 -30.48 25.96
C PRO A 31 4.75 -29.72 24.85
N PHE A 32 4.97 -28.41 24.73
CA PHE A 32 4.35 -27.54 23.74
C PHE A 32 5.13 -27.42 22.43
N ALA A 33 6.24 -28.16 22.25
CA ALA A 33 7.06 -28.10 21.04
C ALA A 33 6.27 -28.39 19.75
N SER A 34 5.36 -29.38 19.80
CA SER A 34 4.49 -29.72 18.66
C SER A 34 3.59 -28.54 18.27
N ARG A 35 3.01 -27.86 19.26
CA ARG A 35 2.17 -26.67 19.06
C ARG A 35 2.98 -25.52 18.45
N ASN A 36 4.19 -25.27 18.93
CA ASN A 36 5.06 -24.21 18.39
C ASN A 36 5.43 -24.48 16.93
N LYS A 37 5.78 -25.72 16.59
CA LYS A 37 6.04 -26.12 15.19
C LYS A 37 4.84 -25.88 14.28
N GLU A 38 3.64 -26.21 14.75
CA GLU A 38 2.41 -25.98 14.00
C GLU A 38 2.10 -24.48 13.84
N LEU A 39 2.31 -23.66 14.88
CA LEU A 39 2.16 -22.21 14.81
C LEU A 39 3.13 -21.60 13.78
N ILE A 40 4.42 -21.98 13.83
CA ILE A 40 5.42 -21.54 12.84
C ILE A 40 4.98 -21.91 11.43
N LYS A 41 4.50 -23.15 11.22
CA LYS A 41 4.02 -23.61 9.91
C LYS A 41 2.86 -22.75 9.41
N ARG A 42 1.86 -22.48 10.25
CA ARG A 42 0.70 -21.64 9.91
C ARG A 42 1.12 -20.21 9.60
N TRP A 43 1.97 -19.60 10.42
CA TRP A 43 2.45 -18.24 10.20
C TRP A 43 3.27 -18.12 8.92
N LYS A 44 4.15 -19.09 8.61
CA LYS A 44 4.86 -19.14 7.32
C LYS A 44 3.91 -19.22 6.13
N GLN A 45 2.82 -19.98 6.22
CA GLN A 45 1.79 -20.02 5.18
C GLN A 45 1.07 -18.68 5.02
N GLN A 46 0.74 -18.01 6.14
CA GLN A 46 0.13 -16.68 6.10
C GLN A 46 1.07 -15.64 5.49
N ILE A 47 2.36 -15.67 5.85
CA ILE A 47 3.39 -14.81 5.23
C ILE A 47 3.41 -15.01 3.72
N LYS A 48 3.47 -16.25 3.22
CA LYS A 48 3.43 -16.53 1.77
C LYS A 48 2.19 -15.93 1.10
N LYS A 49 1.01 -16.10 1.71
CA LYS A 49 -0.25 -15.55 1.20
C LYS A 49 -0.23 -14.02 1.15
N LEU A 50 0.20 -13.39 2.24
CA LEU A 50 0.29 -11.93 2.35
C LEU A 50 1.31 -11.33 1.38
N THR A 51 2.48 -11.96 1.21
CA THR A 51 3.50 -11.54 0.25
C THR A 51 2.99 -11.62 -1.19
N ARG A 52 2.29 -12.72 -1.57
CA ARG A 52 1.67 -12.82 -2.90
C ARG A 52 0.60 -11.75 -3.11
N SER A 53 -0.26 -11.53 -2.11
CA SER A 53 -1.28 -10.47 -2.19
C SER A 53 -0.66 -9.07 -2.33
N LYS A 54 0.45 -8.80 -1.65
CA LYS A 54 1.22 -7.56 -1.79
C LYS A 54 1.76 -7.42 -3.21
N ALA A 55 2.43 -8.45 -3.73
CA ALA A 55 2.99 -8.43 -5.08
C ALA A 55 1.93 -8.18 -6.15
N CYS A 56 0.75 -8.80 -6.05
CA CYS A 56 -0.35 -8.53 -6.98
C CYS A 56 -0.88 -7.09 -6.87
N ALA A 57 -0.97 -6.55 -5.65
CA ALA A 57 -1.40 -5.16 -5.46
C ALA A 57 -0.37 -4.16 -6.01
N ASP A 58 0.92 -4.43 -5.79
CA ASP A 58 2.01 -3.61 -6.29
C ASP A 58 2.06 -3.66 -7.83
N ALA A 59 1.95 -4.85 -8.43
CA ALA A 59 1.90 -5.01 -9.89
C ALA A 59 0.69 -4.32 -10.52
N GLY A 60 -0.49 -4.38 -9.88
CA GLY A 60 -1.67 -3.66 -10.34
C GLY A 60 -1.55 -2.14 -10.22
N LEU A 61 -0.87 -1.64 -9.18
CA LEU A 61 -0.59 -0.22 -9.02
C LEU A 61 0.45 0.30 -10.02
N LEU A 62 1.45 -0.54 -10.32
CA LEU A 62 2.53 -0.24 -11.27
C LEU A 62 2.17 -0.61 -12.71
N ASP A 63 0.89 -0.85 -13.01
CA ASP A 63 0.46 -1.02 -14.39
C ASP A 63 0.59 0.31 -15.14
N ASP A 64 1.51 0.36 -16.11
CA ASP A 64 1.85 1.58 -16.85
C ASP A 64 0.62 2.21 -17.53
N ASN A 65 -0.32 1.38 -18.00
CA ASN A 65 -1.53 1.87 -18.65
C ASN A 65 -2.48 2.50 -17.64
N LEU A 66 -2.69 1.87 -16.49
CA LEU A 66 -3.50 2.44 -15.41
C LEU A 66 -2.92 3.76 -14.92
N MET A 67 -1.61 3.80 -14.67
CA MET A 67 -0.92 5.03 -14.24
C MET A 67 -1.00 6.14 -15.27
N ARG A 68 -0.74 5.83 -16.55
CA ARG A 68 -0.88 6.79 -17.65
C ARG A 68 -2.30 7.32 -17.74
N ARG A 69 -3.31 6.46 -17.70
CA ARG A 69 -4.73 6.86 -17.77
C ARG A 69 -5.14 7.71 -16.57
N ALA A 70 -4.70 7.35 -15.37
CA ALA A 70 -4.95 8.13 -14.17
C ALA A 70 -4.34 9.53 -14.27
N LEU A 71 -3.07 9.63 -14.70
CA LEU A 71 -2.41 10.92 -14.93
C LEU A 71 -3.16 11.77 -15.96
N LEU A 72 -3.48 11.21 -17.12
CA LEU A 72 -4.24 11.91 -18.16
C LEU A 72 -5.58 12.43 -17.63
N PHE A 73 -6.30 11.61 -16.85
CA PHE A 73 -7.54 12.03 -16.23
C PHE A 73 -7.32 13.20 -15.25
N TYR A 74 -6.40 13.07 -14.30
CA TYR A 74 -6.14 14.14 -13.32
C TYR A 74 -5.62 15.43 -13.97
N THR A 75 -4.78 15.33 -15.00
CA THR A 75 -4.35 16.49 -15.80
C THR A 75 -5.54 17.15 -16.50
N SER A 76 -6.41 16.36 -17.14
CA SER A 76 -7.60 16.92 -17.82
C SER A 76 -8.55 17.65 -16.86
N VAL A 77 -8.72 17.12 -15.63
CA VAL A 77 -9.52 17.78 -14.60
C VAL A 77 -8.84 19.06 -14.11
N ALA A 78 -7.53 19.04 -13.91
CA ALA A 78 -6.78 20.23 -13.52
C ALA A 78 -6.86 21.34 -14.58
N GLU A 79 -6.70 20.99 -15.86
CA GLU A 79 -6.87 21.92 -16.99
C GLU A 79 -8.29 22.50 -17.05
N PHE A 80 -9.30 21.65 -16.84
CA PHE A 80 -10.69 22.09 -16.78
C PHE A 80 -10.93 23.08 -15.64
N LEU A 81 -10.46 22.77 -14.43
CA LEU A 81 -10.56 23.67 -13.28
C LEU A 81 -9.81 24.99 -13.52
N LEU A 82 -8.63 24.94 -14.15
CA LEU A 82 -7.86 26.14 -14.49
C LEU A 82 -8.57 27.02 -15.54
N ARG A 83 -9.26 26.43 -16.51
CA ARG A 83 -10.09 27.17 -17.49
C ARG A 83 -11.28 27.85 -16.83
N ILE A 84 -11.86 27.23 -15.81
CA ILE A 84 -12.94 27.83 -15.04
C ILE A 84 -12.43 29.01 -14.21
N LEU A 85 -11.24 28.87 -13.61
CA LEU A 85 -10.68 29.86 -12.69
C LEU A 85 -9.88 30.98 -13.37
N SER A 86 -9.47 30.81 -14.63
CA SER A 86 -8.65 31.78 -15.35
C SER A 86 -8.98 31.83 -16.84
N ASP A 87 -9.03 33.04 -17.39
CA ASP A 87 -9.21 33.29 -18.83
C ASP A 87 -8.02 32.77 -19.66
N ASN A 88 -6.85 32.61 -19.04
CA ASN A 88 -5.67 32.04 -19.67
C ASN A 88 -5.09 30.87 -18.84
N PRO A 89 -5.51 29.62 -19.09
CA PRO A 89 -5.11 28.45 -18.32
C PRO A 89 -3.61 28.09 -18.49
N LEU A 90 -2.96 28.55 -19.56
CA LEU A 90 -1.53 28.31 -19.81
C LEU A 90 -0.63 29.24 -18.99
N ASN A 91 -1.16 30.40 -18.58
CA ASN A 91 -0.42 31.39 -17.80
C ASN A 91 -1.39 32.15 -16.88
N PRO A 92 -1.90 31.50 -15.82
CA PRO A 92 -2.90 32.11 -14.96
C PRO A 92 -2.29 33.30 -14.22
N SER A 93 -2.99 34.44 -14.25
CA SER A 93 -2.67 35.58 -13.40
C SER A 93 -2.94 35.19 -11.94
N LEU A 94 -1.90 35.27 -11.10
CA LEU A 94 -1.99 35.02 -9.67
C LEU A 94 -1.91 36.34 -8.90
N PRO A 95 -2.66 36.52 -7.79
CA PRO A 95 -3.56 35.55 -7.17
C PRO A 95 -4.87 35.37 -7.95
N LEU A 96 -5.46 34.18 -7.86
CA LEU A 96 -6.75 33.87 -8.50
C LEU A 96 -7.88 34.76 -7.91
N PRO A 97 -8.94 35.05 -8.69
CA PRO A 97 -10.10 35.80 -8.21
C PRO A 97 -10.74 35.12 -6.98
N ALA A 98 -11.21 35.92 -6.01
CA ALA A 98 -11.84 35.41 -4.79
C ALA A 98 -13.26 34.86 -5.03
N ASP A 99 -13.92 35.30 -6.09
CA ASP A 99 -15.26 34.85 -6.46
C ASP A 99 -15.19 33.53 -7.20
N THR A 100 -16.00 32.57 -6.74
CA THR A 100 -16.13 31.29 -7.42
C THR A 100 -17.02 31.47 -8.66
N PRO A 101 -16.54 31.09 -9.87
CA PRO A 101 -17.35 31.17 -11.08
C PRO A 101 -18.60 30.29 -10.94
N GLN A 102 -19.75 30.83 -11.37
CA GLN A 102 -21.00 30.09 -11.38
C GLN A 102 -20.97 29.06 -12.51
N LEU A 103 -21.19 27.78 -12.16
CA LEU A 103 -21.24 26.63 -13.08
C LEU A 103 -22.49 26.63 -13.94
#